data_AF-A0A357L6K3-F1
#
_entry.id   AF-A0A357L6K3-F1
#
_cell.length_a   1.000
_cell.length_b   1.000
_cell.length_c   1.000
_cell.angle_alpha   90.00
_cell.angle_beta   90.00
_cell.angle_gamma   90.00
#
_symmetry.space_group_name_H-M   'P 1'
#
loop_
_entity.id
_entity.type
_entity.pdbx_description
1 polymer ?
#
loop_
_entity_poly.entity_id
_entity_poly.type
_entity_poly.pdbx_seq_one_letter_code
_entity_poly.pdbx_strand_id
1 'polypeptide(L)'
;RVPCLIDADTAIWDSLSIAEYLAEKFPEKALWPADARARAVARSVSAEMHSGFAALRGFWPMNFTREGLSHLRGGIEGDIARIAEIWETCRRDFGGVGPFLFGRFSVADAMYAPVVSRFQTYGPVALPPLADEWRRMMWSLPAMREWGEGAKRETA
;
A
#
# COMPACT_ATOMS: atom_id res chain seq x y z
N ARG A 1 -17.14 -6.73 8.71
CA ARG A 1 -16.23 -5.72 8.11
C ARG A 1 -15.43 -6.43 7.03
N VAL A 2 -15.19 -5.80 5.89
CA VAL A 2 -14.27 -6.30 4.85
C VAL A 2 -12.83 -5.88 5.19
N PRO A 3 -11.80 -6.58 4.68
CA PRO A 3 -11.85 -7.81 3.85
C PRO A 3 -11.96 -9.10 4.68
N CYS A 4 -12.38 -10.17 4.00
CA CYS A 4 -12.37 -11.55 4.48
C CYS A 4 -11.98 -12.47 3.32
N LEU A 5 -10.97 -13.33 3.53
CA LEU A 5 -10.59 -14.39 2.61
C LEU A 5 -11.22 -15.70 3.09
N ILE A 6 -11.92 -16.38 2.20
CA ILE A 6 -12.39 -17.75 2.44
C ILE A 6 -11.45 -18.68 1.68
N ASP A 7 -10.72 -19.52 2.41
CA ASP A 7 -9.90 -20.57 1.84
C ASP A 7 -10.31 -21.93 2.42
N ALA A 8 -10.82 -22.80 1.54
CA ALA A 8 -11.50 -24.03 1.93
C ALA A 8 -12.61 -23.78 2.99
N ASP A 9 -12.43 -24.29 4.20
CA ASP A 9 -13.34 -24.19 5.33
C ASP A 9 -12.97 -23.08 6.33
N THR A 10 -11.90 -22.33 6.05
CA THR A 10 -11.38 -21.30 6.96
C THR A 10 -11.71 -19.89 6.45
N ALA A 11 -12.28 -19.06 7.33
CA ALA A 11 -12.46 -17.64 7.10
C ALA A 11 -11.35 -16.85 7.81
N ILE A 12 -10.53 -16.12 7.03
CA ILE A 12 -9.47 -15.25 7.53
C ILE A 12 -9.91 -13.80 7.31
N TRP A 13 -10.17 -13.08 8.40
CA TRP A 13 -10.45 -11.65 8.38
C TRP A 13 -9.22 -10.86 8.80
N ASP A 14 -9.27 -9.54 8.56
CA ASP A 14 -8.17 -8.59 8.75
C ASP A 14 -7.12 -8.62 7.62
N SER A 15 -6.83 -7.45 7.03
CA SER A 15 -5.92 -7.37 5.87
C SER A 15 -4.51 -7.85 6.17
N LEU A 16 -3.98 -7.57 7.37
CA LEU A 16 -2.63 -7.97 7.73
C LEU A 16 -2.58 -9.46 8.08
N SER A 17 -3.62 -9.97 8.74
CA SER A 17 -3.79 -11.41 8.99
C SER A 17 -3.88 -12.21 7.69
N ILE A 18 -4.66 -11.75 6.72
CA ILE A 18 -4.74 -12.35 5.37
C ILE A 18 -3.36 -12.35 4.70
N ALA A 19 -2.60 -11.26 4.81
CA ALA A 19 -1.27 -11.18 4.21
C ALA A 19 -0.27 -12.17 4.84
N GLU A 20 -0.27 -12.32 6.17
CA GLU A 20 0.56 -13.32 6.86
C GLU A 20 0.13 -14.75 6.50
N TYR A 21 -1.18 -15.03 6.42
CA TYR A 21 -1.70 -16.32 5.96
C TYR A 21 -1.22 -16.65 4.55
N LEU A 22 -1.28 -15.70 3.61
CA LEU A 22 -0.79 -15.90 2.25
C LEU A 22 0.74 -16.08 2.21
N ALA A 23 1.48 -15.41 3.08
CA ALA A 23 2.92 -15.57 3.19
C ALA A 23 3.32 -16.95 3.73
N GLU A 24 2.53 -17.52 4.65
CA GLU A 24 2.71 -18.89 5.15
C GLU A 24 2.30 -19.93 4.11
N LYS A 25 1.16 -19.73 3.44
CA LYS A 25 0.61 -20.67 2.45
C LYS A 25 1.45 -20.76 1.18
N PHE A 26 2.06 -19.65 0.76
CA PHE A 26 2.84 -19.56 -0.48
C PHE A 26 4.28 -19.08 -0.20
N PRO A 27 5.10 -19.88 0.51
CA PRO A 27 6.45 -19.48 0.93
C PRO A 27 7.36 -19.17 -0.26
N GLU A 28 7.13 -19.81 -1.41
CA GLU A 28 7.89 -19.59 -2.65
C GLU A 28 7.68 -18.19 -3.24
N LYS A 29 6.61 -17.48 -2.86
CA LYS A 29 6.38 -16.09 -3.27
C LYS A 29 7.22 -15.09 -2.49
N ALA A 30 7.79 -15.51 -1.36
CA ALA A 30 8.68 -14.69 -0.52
C ALA A 30 8.13 -13.28 -0.28
N LEU A 31 6.87 -13.21 0.21
CA LEU A 31 6.11 -11.97 0.42
C LEU A 31 6.69 -11.06 1.51
N TRP A 32 7.62 -11.58 2.31
CA TRP A 32 8.43 -10.82 3.25
C TRP A 32 9.92 -10.86 2.86
N PRO A 33 10.71 -9.81 3.17
CA PRO A 33 12.15 -9.83 2.95
C PRO A 33 12.85 -11.02 3.62
N ALA A 34 13.89 -11.55 2.99
CA ALA A 34 14.68 -12.65 3.55
C ALA A 34 15.63 -12.17 4.66
N ASP A 35 16.20 -10.97 4.52
CA ASP A 35 17.00 -10.34 5.57
C ASP A 35 16.14 -10.06 6.81
N ALA A 36 16.68 -10.38 7.99
CA ALA A 36 15.94 -10.30 9.25
C ALA A 36 15.62 -8.86 9.64
N ARG A 37 16.55 -7.92 9.41
CA ARG A 37 16.35 -6.50 9.72
C ARG A 37 15.31 -5.89 8.79
N ALA A 38 15.45 -6.10 7.48
CA ALA A 38 14.49 -5.64 6.48
C ALA A 38 13.08 -6.20 6.75
N ARG A 39 12.98 -7.48 7.13
CA ARG A 39 11.69 -8.11 7.46
C ARG A 39 11.05 -7.51 8.71
N ALA A 40 11.83 -7.22 9.74
CA ALA A 40 11.32 -6.55 10.94
C ALA A 40 10.74 -5.18 10.59
N VAL A 41 11.47 -4.37 9.81
CA VAL A 41 10.99 -3.05 9.37
C VAL A 41 9.76 -3.16 8.48
N ALA A 42 9.75 -4.09 7.51
CA ALA A 42 8.60 -4.33 6.63
C ALA A 42 7.32 -4.63 7.42
N ARG A 43 7.40 -5.47 8.46
CA ARG A 43 6.27 -5.75 9.35
C ARG A 43 5.83 -4.54 10.14
N SER A 44 6.78 -3.75 10.68
CA SER A 44 6.46 -2.53 11.42
C SER A 44 5.71 -1.51 10.55
N VAL A 45 6.18 -1.24 9.34
CA VAL A 45 5.53 -0.25 8.46
C VAL A 45 4.19 -0.75 7.90
N SER A 46 4.03 -2.06 7.69
CA SER A 46 2.74 -2.67 7.37
C SER A 46 1.74 -2.56 8.52
N ALA A 47 2.17 -2.81 9.76
CA ALA A 47 1.34 -2.65 10.95
C ALA A 47 0.97 -1.19 11.22
N GLU A 48 1.89 -0.25 10.96
CA GLU A 48 1.64 1.19 11.04
C GLU A 48 0.58 1.62 10.01
N MET A 49 0.63 1.13 8.76
CA MET A 49 -0.44 1.35 7.77
C MET A 49 -1.77 0.73 8.18
N HIS A 50 -1.72 -0.46 8.76
CA HIS A 50 -2.92 -1.18 9.20
C HIS A 50 -3.68 -0.43 10.30
N SER A 51 -2.96 0.06 11.31
CA SER A 51 -3.53 0.67 12.52
C SER A 51 -3.56 2.21 12.51
N GLY A 52 -2.74 2.86 11.70
CA GLY A 52 -2.53 4.32 11.70
C GLY A 52 -3.28 5.09 10.61
N PHE A 53 -2.84 6.32 10.36
CA PHE A 53 -3.31 7.20 9.27
C PHE A 53 -4.83 7.36 9.19
N ALA A 54 -5.50 7.46 10.34
CA ALA A 54 -6.96 7.47 10.41
C ALA A 54 -7.57 8.69 9.70
N ALA A 55 -6.92 9.85 9.78
CA ALA A 55 -7.38 11.07 9.12
C ALA A 55 -7.32 10.90 7.59
N LEU A 56 -6.17 10.48 7.05
CA LEU A 56 -6.04 10.21 5.62
C LEU A 56 -7.04 9.15 5.15
N ARG A 57 -7.15 8.02 5.88
CA ARG A 57 -8.06 6.92 5.51
C ARG A 57 -9.54 7.33 5.58
N GLY A 58 -9.90 8.25 6.47
CA GLY A 58 -11.26 8.77 6.62
C GLY A 58 -11.62 9.83 5.61
N PHE A 59 -10.72 10.79 5.35
CA PHE A 59 -10.99 11.90 4.44
C PHE A 59 -10.77 11.55 2.97
N TRP A 60 -9.79 10.69 2.67
CA TRP A 60 -9.46 10.22 1.33
C TRP A 60 -9.77 8.71 1.22
N PRO A 61 -11.04 8.32 1.03
CA PRO A 61 -11.38 6.93 0.79
C PRO A 61 -10.80 6.48 -0.55
N MET A 62 -10.52 5.18 -0.68
CA MET A 62 -10.04 4.64 -1.96
C MET A 62 -11.15 4.72 -3.02
N ASN A 63 -10.87 5.35 -4.17
CA ASN A 63 -11.84 5.52 -5.25
C ASN A 63 -11.17 5.51 -6.63
N PHE A 64 -11.28 4.38 -7.33
CA PHE A 64 -10.72 4.20 -8.68
C PHE A 64 -11.55 4.83 -9.81
N THR A 65 -12.74 5.35 -9.54
CA THR A 65 -13.63 5.90 -10.58
C THR A 65 -13.48 7.42 -10.74
N ARG A 66 -12.65 8.07 -9.93
CA ARG A 66 -12.38 9.50 -9.97
C ARG A 66 -10.89 9.80 -9.89
N GLU A 67 -10.48 10.88 -10.54
CA GLU A 67 -9.10 11.36 -10.55
C GLU A 67 -9.06 12.89 -10.40
N GLY A 68 -7.97 13.42 -9.85
CA GLY A 68 -7.69 14.86 -9.84
C GLY A 68 -8.61 15.71 -8.96
N LEU A 69 -9.26 15.13 -7.94
CA LEU A 69 -10.10 15.89 -7.01
C LEU A 69 -9.24 16.77 -6.12
N SER A 70 -9.46 18.08 -6.11
CA SER A 70 -8.79 18.97 -5.16
C SER A 70 -9.39 18.81 -3.76
N HIS A 71 -8.53 18.56 -2.76
CA HIS A 71 -8.96 18.48 -1.38
C HIS A 71 -8.91 19.87 -0.73
N LEU A 72 -10.02 20.29 -0.13
CA LEU A 72 -10.18 21.61 0.47
C LEU A 72 -10.06 21.62 2.01
N ARG A 73 -9.75 20.47 2.65
CA ARG A 73 -9.70 20.34 4.11
C ARG A 73 -8.29 19.98 4.59
N GLY A 74 -7.90 20.47 5.75
CA GLY A 74 -6.63 20.11 6.41
C GLY A 74 -6.77 18.96 7.40
N GLY A 75 -5.66 18.53 7.98
CA GLY A 75 -5.60 17.48 9.00
C GLY A 75 -5.09 16.12 8.50
N ILE A 76 -4.59 16.06 7.26
CA ILE A 76 -4.00 14.84 6.65
C ILE A 76 -2.52 15.02 6.31
N GLU A 77 -1.99 16.23 6.43
CA GLU A 77 -0.64 16.59 6.04
C GLU A 77 0.41 15.83 6.86
N GLY A 78 0.15 15.62 8.16
CA GLY A 78 1.00 14.80 9.02
C GLY A 78 1.02 13.32 8.60
N ASP A 79 -0.15 12.76 8.25
CA ASP A 79 -0.26 11.39 7.75
C ASP A 79 0.52 11.23 6.42
N ILE A 80 0.33 12.17 5.48
CA ILE A 80 1.04 12.18 4.19
C ILE A 80 2.54 12.31 4.40
N ALA A 81 3.00 13.22 5.27
CA ALA A 81 4.41 13.41 5.56
C ALA A 81 5.06 12.14 6.13
N ARG A 82 4.39 11.48 7.07
CA ARG A 82 4.87 10.22 7.65
C ARG A 82 4.90 9.09 6.62
N ILE A 83 3.89 8.97 5.78
CA ILE A 83 3.86 7.98 4.69
C ILE A 83 5.01 8.22 3.71
N ALA A 84 5.23 9.47 3.31
CA ALA A 84 6.32 9.86 2.42
C ALA A 84 7.69 9.51 3.03
N GLU A 85 7.89 9.79 4.32
CA GLU A 85 9.10 9.43 5.05
C GLU A 85 9.32 7.91 5.08
N ILE A 86 8.27 7.13 5.35
CA ILE A 86 8.32 5.66 5.34
C ILE A 86 8.77 5.15 3.98
N TRP A 87 8.14 5.61 2.89
CA TRP A 87 8.47 5.16 1.54
C TRP A 87 9.89 5.54 1.15
N GLU A 88 10.28 6.79 1.38
CA GLU A 88 11.63 7.30 1.08
C GLU A 88 12.69 6.51 1.86
N THR A 89 12.46 6.28 3.15
CA THR A 89 13.40 5.56 4.02
C THR A 89 13.49 4.08 3.65
N CYS A 90 12.37 3.41 3.38
CA CYS A 90 12.42 2.00 2.97
C CYS A 90 13.14 1.85 1.62
N ARG A 91 12.80 2.70 0.63
CA ARG A 91 13.47 2.70 -0.67
C ARG A 91 14.97 2.95 -0.56
N ARG A 92 15.39 3.92 0.25
CA ARG A 92 16.80 4.25 0.46
C ARG A 92 17.56 3.13 1.16
N ASP A 93 17.01 2.60 2.25
CA ASP A 93 17.76 1.71 3.16
C ASP A 93 17.65 0.23 2.75
N PHE A 94 16.57 -0.17 2.08
CA PHE A 94 16.26 -1.57 1.75
C PHE A 94 15.89 -1.81 0.28
N GLY A 95 15.72 -0.76 -0.54
CA GLY A 95 15.28 -0.89 -1.93
C GLY A 95 16.30 -1.57 -2.84
N GLY A 96 17.60 -1.46 -2.54
CA GLY A 96 18.67 -2.06 -3.34
C GLY A 96 18.55 -1.71 -4.83
N VAL A 97 18.69 -2.71 -5.71
CA VAL A 97 18.56 -2.56 -7.17
C VAL A 97 17.12 -2.70 -7.69
N GLY A 98 16.18 -3.07 -6.83
CA GLY A 98 14.80 -3.34 -7.23
C GLY A 98 13.90 -2.11 -7.06
N PRO A 99 12.70 -2.09 -7.68
CA PRO A 99 11.86 -0.90 -7.68
C PRO A 99 10.93 -0.79 -6.45
N PHE A 100 10.81 -1.84 -5.63
CA PHE A 100 9.86 -1.93 -4.51
C PHE A 100 10.46 -1.45 -3.19
N LEU A 101 9.63 -1.26 -2.15
CA LEU A 101 10.08 -0.72 -0.85
C LEU A 101 11.25 -1.52 -0.25
N PHE A 102 11.26 -2.84 -0.43
CA PHE A 102 12.31 -3.74 0.03
C PHE A 102 12.96 -4.50 -1.14
N GLY A 103 13.08 -3.84 -2.29
CA GLY A 103 13.70 -4.34 -3.51
C GLY A 103 12.80 -5.24 -4.35
N ARG A 104 12.14 -6.23 -3.74
CA ARG A 104 11.10 -7.04 -4.37
C ARG A 104 9.73 -6.68 -3.80
N PHE A 105 8.68 -6.89 -4.59
CA PHE A 105 7.31 -6.72 -4.14
C PHE A 105 7.08 -7.54 -2.86
N SER A 106 6.53 -6.88 -1.86
CA SER A 106 6.30 -7.43 -0.54
C SER A 106 4.92 -7.03 -0.01
N VAL A 107 4.52 -7.61 1.12
CA VAL A 107 3.31 -7.19 1.84
C VAL A 107 3.34 -5.70 2.17
N ALA A 108 4.51 -5.11 2.42
CA ALA A 108 4.61 -3.66 2.65
C ALA A 108 4.12 -2.87 1.44
N ASP A 109 4.51 -3.25 0.22
CA ASP A 109 4.03 -2.60 -1.00
C ASP A 109 2.51 -2.76 -1.16
N ALA A 110 1.99 -3.96 -0.91
CA ALA A 110 0.56 -4.25 -0.96
C ALA A 110 -0.27 -3.41 0.04
N MET A 111 0.23 -3.25 1.27
CA MET A 111 -0.43 -2.48 2.33
C MET A 111 -0.52 -0.98 1.99
N TYR A 112 0.47 -0.44 1.28
CA TYR A 112 0.48 0.97 0.87
C TYR A 112 -0.14 1.22 -0.52
N ALA A 113 -0.44 0.19 -1.31
CA ALA A 113 -1.06 0.33 -2.63
C ALA A 113 -2.38 1.16 -2.63
N PRO A 114 -3.29 1.01 -1.65
CA PRO A 114 -4.46 1.88 -1.52
C PRO A 114 -4.13 3.37 -1.31
N VAL A 115 -2.96 3.69 -0.75
CA VAL A 115 -2.54 5.10 -0.60
C VAL A 115 -2.09 5.67 -1.95
N VAL A 116 -1.42 4.87 -2.78
CA VAL A 116 -1.07 5.26 -4.16
C VAL A 116 -2.32 5.64 -4.93
N SER A 117 -3.40 4.85 -4.84
CA SER A 117 -4.66 5.22 -5.50
C SER A 117 -5.26 6.51 -4.94
N ARG A 118 -5.21 6.73 -3.62
CA ARG A 118 -5.70 7.99 -3.02
C ARG A 118 -4.97 9.19 -3.59
N PHE A 119 -3.65 9.10 -3.78
CA PHE A 119 -2.86 10.21 -4.34
C PHE A 119 -3.12 10.43 -5.84
N GLN A 120 -3.65 9.44 -6.56
CA GLN A 120 -4.18 9.65 -7.92
C GLN A 120 -5.56 10.32 -7.90
N THR A 121 -6.43 9.89 -6.98
CA THR A 121 -7.79 10.41 -6.84
C THR A 121 -7.82 11.84 -6.30
N TYR A 122 -6.98 12.15 -5.30
CA TYR A 122 -7.02 13.38 -4.52
C TYR A 122 -5.71 14.14 -4.57
N GLY A 123 -5.81 15.39 -5.05
CA GLY A 123 -4.82 16.46 -4.95
C GLY A 123 -3.49 16.19 -5.65
N PRO A 124 -2.71 17.23 -5.97
CA PRO A 124 -1.29 17.06 -6.15
C PRO A 124 -0.66 16.78 -4.78
N VAL A 125 0.02 15.65 -4.63
CA VAL A 125 0.82 15.33 -3.43
C VAL A 125 2.29 15.47 -3.78
N ALA A 126 2.97 16.42 -3.15
CA ALA A 126 4.41 16.55 -3.27
C ALA A 126 5.09 15.46 -2.45
N LEU A 127 5.89 14.62 -3.11
CA LEU A 127 6.62 13.53 -2.48
C LEU A 127 8.13 13.68 -2.72
N PRO A 128 8.96 13.20 -1.78
CA PRO A 128 10.39 13.01 -2.01
C PRO A 128 10.66 12.12 -3.25
N PRO A 129 11.85 12.24 -3.89
CA PRO A 129 12.12 11.59 -5.18
C PRO A 129 11.93 10.07 -5.19
N LEU A 130 12.45 9.33 -4.21
CA LEU A 130 12.33 7.86 -4.21
C LEU A 130 10.90 7.42 -3.89
N ALA A 131 10.22 8.14 -3.00
CA ALA A 131 8.81 7.93 -2.70
C ALA A 131 7.91 8.14 -3.93
N ASP A 132 8.15 9.20 -4.70
CA ASP A 132 7.38 9.50 -5.92
C ASP A 132 7.69 8.53 -7.07
N GLU A 133 8.95 8.12 -7.22
CA GLU A 133 9.34 7.06 -8.15
C GLU A 133 8.62 5.74 -7.85
N TRP A 134 8.66 5.31 -6.58
CA TRP A 134 7.95 4.12 -6.13
C TRP A 134 6.44 4.23 -6.34
N ARG A 135 5.83 5.37 -6.00
CA ARG A 135 4.40 5.62 -6.21
C ARG A 135 4.01 5.45 -7.68
N ARG A 136 4.76 6.08 -8.60
CA ARG A 136 4.52 5.96 -10.05
C ARG A 136 4.65 4.52 -10.53
N MET A 137 5.70 3.83 -10.08
CA MET A 137 5.91 2.42 -10.44
C MET A 137 4.73 1.56 -9.94
N MET A 138 4.32 1.70 -8.69
CA MET A 138 3.19 0.98 -8.12
C MET A 138 1.91 1.23 -8.91
N TRP A 139 1.62 2.49 -9.26
CA TRP A 139 0.43 2.82 -10.06
C TRP A 139 0.45 2.19 -11.46
N SER A 140 1.65 1.97 -12.02
CA SER A 140 1.82 1.33 -13.33
C SER A 140 1.66 -0.19 -13.32
N LEU A 141 1.57 -0.83 -12.14
CA LEU A 141 1.48 -2.28 -12.05
C LEU A 141 0.22 -2.82 -12.73
N PRO A 142 0.32 -3.94 -13.48
CA PRO A 142 -0.83 -4.60 -14.07
C PRO A 142 -1.94 -4.92 -13.05
N ALA A 143 -1.56 -5.33 -11.83
CA ALA A 143 -2.51 -5.63 -10.76
C ALA A 143 -3.28 -4.38 -10.28
N MET A 144 -2.65 -3.19 -10.24
CA MET A 144 -3.33 -1.94 -9.90
C MET A 144 -4.34 -1.54 -11.00
N ARG A 145 -3.97 -1.75 -12.27
CA ARG A 145 -4.88 -1.54 -13.40
C ARG A 145 -6.08 -2.49 -13.33
N GLU A 146 -5.82 -3.78 -13.12
CA GLU A 146 -6.88 -4.80 -12.99
C GLU A 146 -7.84 -4.45 -11.85
N TRP A 147 -7.32 -4.03 -10.69
CA TRP A 147 -8.14 -3.59 -9.56
C TRP A 147 -9.02 -2.38 -9.92
N GLY A 148 -8.44 -1.38 -10.58
CA GLY A 148 -9.18 -0.20 -11.04
C GLY A 148 -10.29 -0.53 -12.03
N GLU A 149 -10.02 -1.40 -13.02
CA GLU A 149 -11.03 -1.83 -13.99
C GLU A 149 -12.10 -2.74 -13.37
N GLY A 150 -11.73 -3.57 -12.38
CA GLY A 150 -12.68 -4.31 -11.55
C GLY A 150 -13.65 -3.37 -10.83
N ALA A 151 -13.12 -2.37 -10.13
CA ALA A 151 -13.91 -1.40 -9.38
C ALA A 151 -14.88 -0.61 -10.28
N LYS A 152 -14.45 -0.22 -11.49
CA LYS A 152 -15.33 0.48 -12.46
C LYS A 152 -16.50 -0.40 -12.90
N ARG A 153 -16.27 -1.69 -13.13
CA ARG A 153 -17.32 -2.65 -13.54
C ARG A 153 -18.38 -2.87 -12.47
N GLU A 154 -18.05 -2.72 -11.19
CA GLU A 154 -19.03 -2.83 -10.09
C GLU A 154 -19.98 -1.62 -10.00
N THR A 155 -19.60 -0.50 -10.61
CA THR A 155 -20.37 0.76 -10.58
C THR A 155 -21.11 1.07 -11.88
N ALA A 156 -20.91 0.24 -12.93
CA ALA A 156 -21.55 0.36 -14.23
C ALA A 156 -22.92 -0.34 -14.24
#